data_AF-A0A7F8QRG3-F1
#
_entry.id   AF-A0A7F8QRG3-F1
#
_cell.length_a   1.000
_cell.length_b   1.000
_cell.length_c   1.000
_cell.angle_alpha   90.00
_cell.angle_beta   90.00
_cell.angle_gamma   90.00
#
_symmetry.space_group_name_H-M   'P 1'
#
loop_
_entity.id
_entity.type
_entity.pdbx_description
1 polymer ?
#
loop_
_entity_poly.entity_id
_entity_poly.type
_entity_poly.pdbx_seq_one_letter_code
_entity_poly.pdbx_strand_id
1 'polypeptide(L)'
;MCFLRPPCNERERPADWTTPPVEATSRLPEEEEEDCGRRYQVGTFRVVPEEEQELRAQLERLTTKDHGPVFGPCSQLPRHTLQKAKDELNEREETREEVVRELQELVQAEAASGHELARAVAERVQGRDSAFFLRFIRARKFHVGRAYELLRGYVNFRLQYPELFDSLSLEAVRCTVEAGYPGVLSTRDKYGRVVMLFNIENWDSEEITFDEVSGG
;
A
#
# COMPACT_ATOMS: atom_id res chain seq x y z
N MET A 1 23.90 -11.89 -13.41
CA MET A 1 24.74 -12.83 -12.63
C MET A 1 23.90 -13.40 -11.51
N CYS A 2 23.53 -14.67 -11.61
CA CYS A 2 22.72 -15.37 -10.61
C CYS A 2 23.62 -15.81 -9.43
N PHE A 3 23.21 -15.50 -8.19
CA PHE A 3 23.86 -16.03 -7.00
C PHE A 3 23.31 -17.42 -6.67
N LEU A 4 24.19 -18.42 -6.71
CA LEU A 4 23.92 -19.79 -6.27
C LEU A 4 24.21 -19.92 -4.76
N ARG A 5 23.27 -20.52 -4.02
CA ARG A 5 23.47 -21.01 -2.63
C ARG A 5 24.38 -22.26 -2.63
N PRO A 6 25.19 -22.50 -1.58
CA PRO A 6 25.89 -23.77 -1.40
C PRO A 6 25.00 -24.84 -0.72
N PRO A 7 25.28 -26.14 -0.92
CA PRO A 7 24.49 -27.23 -0.35
C PRO A 7 24.98 -27.63 1.05
N CYS A 8 24.02 -27.98 1.93
CA CYS A 8 24.26 -28.69 3.19
C CYS A 8 24.82 -30.10 2.92
N ASN A 9 25.85 -30.50 3.66
CA ASN A 9 26.38 -31.87 3.65
C ASN A 9 26.03 -32.55 4.98
N GLU A 10 25.11 -33.50 4.94
CA GLU A 10 24.85 -34.47 5.99
C GLU A 10 25.94 -35.54 5.97
N ARG A 11 26.59 -35.80 7.12
CA ARG A 11 27.15 -37.14 7.38
C ARG A 11 27.32 -37.39 8.88
N GLU A 12 26.39 -38.17 9.41
CA GLU A 12 26.45 -38.84 10.71
C GLU A 12 27.64 -39.81 10.81
N ARG A 13 28.16 -40.04 12.02
CA ARG A 13 28.78 -41.32 12.43
C ARG A 13 28.64 -41.55 13.96
N PRO A 14 28.64 -42.83 14.41
CA PRO A 14 27.80 -43.30 15.53
C PRO A 14 28.53 -43.41 16.88
N ALA A 15 27.72 -43.58 17.93
CA ALA A 15 28.10 -43.76 19.32
C ALA A 15 28.84 -45.08 19.60
N ASP A 16 29.89 -45.00 20.42
CA ASP A 16 30.61 -46.16 20.98
C ASP A 16 30.28 -46.28 22.48
N TRP A 17 29.89 -47.49 22.90
CA TRP A 17 29.33 -47.83 24.20
C TRP A 17 30.27 -48.81 24.91
N THR A 18 31.22 -48.32 25.71
CA THR A 18 31.93 -49.19 26.67
C THR A 18 32.53 -48.40 27.84
N THR A 19 31.86 -48.42 29.00
CA THR A 19 32.43 -48.59 30.37
C THR A 19 31.32 -48.52 31.44
N PRO A 20 31.26 -49.43 32.45
CA PRO A 20 30.33 -49.36 33.58
C PRO A 20 31.08 -49.03 34.91
N PRO A 21 30.42 -48.97 36.09
CA PRO A 21 30.04 -47.74 36.78
C PRO A 21 30.90 -47.46 38.05
N VAL A 22 30.91 -46.21 38.51
CA VAL A 22 31.32 -45.86 39.87
C VAL A 22 30.13 -45.23 40.58
N GLU A 23 29.73 -45.83 41.69
CA GLU A 23 28.52 -45.51 42.44
C GLU A 23 28.65 -44.24 43.31
N ALA A 24 27.54 -43.49 43.29
CA ALA A 24 26.94 -42.71 44.37
C ALA A 24 27.72 -41.54 45.01
N THR A 25 27.23 -40.32 44.74
CA THR A 25 26.77 -39.44 45.83
C THR A 25 25.61 -38.57 45.34
N SER A 26 24.49 -38.67 46.05
CA SER A 26 23.29 -37.86 45.94
C SER A 26 23.54 -36.37 46.17
N ARG A 27 23.15 -35.53 45.20
CA ARG A 27 22.62 -34.16 45.37
C ARG A 27 22.11 -33.70 44.01
N LEU A 28 20.79 -33.64 43.85
CA LEU A 28 20.15 -32.96 42.72
C LEU A 28 20.39 -31.45 42.89
N PRO A 29 20.97 -30.74 41.91
CA PRO A 29 20.79 -29.30 41.83
C PRO A 29 19.36 -29.03 41.37
N GLU A 30 18.68 -28.11 42.07
CA GLU A 30 17.38 -27.58 41.67
C GLU A 30 17.53 -26.94 40.29
N GLU A 31 16.88 -27.54 39.28
CA GLU A 31 16.69 -26.87 37.99
C GLU A 31 15.66 -25.77 38.21
N GLU A 32 16.11 -24.52 38.16
CA GLU A 32 15.21 -23.38 38.04
C GLU A 32 14.42 -23.53 36.73
N GLU A 33 13.15 -23.92 36.84
CA GLU A 33 12.17 -23.80 35.77
C GLU A 33 12.01 -22.31 35.43
N GLU A 34 12.77 -21.82 34.45
CA GLU A 34 12.39 -20.61 33.72
C GLU A 34 11.10 -20.92 32.95
N ASP A 35 9.97 -20.58 33.58
CA ASP A 35 8.65 -20.52 32.95
C ASP A 35 8.73 -19.57 31.74
N CYS A 36 8.92 -20.16 30.55
CA CYS A 36 8.74 -19.45 29.30
C CYS A 36 7.24 -19.19 29.13
N GLY A 37 6.73 -18.19 29.85
CA GLY A 37 5.37 -17.69 29.81
C GLY A 37 5.04 -17.09 28.45
N ARG A 38 4.95 -17.92 27.41
CA ARG A 38 4.40 -17.55 26.12
C ARG A 38 2.87 -17.53 26.27
N ARG A 39 2.39 -16.42 26.83
CA ARG A 39 0.97 -16.09 26.95
C ARG A 39 0.35 -16.16 25.55
N TYR A 40 -0.34 -17.25 25.24
CA TYR A 40 -1.18 -17.34 24.04
C TYR A 40 -2.25 -16.27 24.16
N GLN A 41 -2.10 -15.16 23.45
CA GLN A 41 -3.18 -14.21 23.28
C GLN A 41 -4.23 -14.90 22.42
N VAL A 42 -5.28 -15.43 23.06
CA VAL A 42 -6.51 -15.78 22.36
C VAL A 42 -7.02 -14.50 21.73
N GLY A 43 -6.93 -14.41 20.40
CA GLY A 43 -7.48 -13.29 19.66
C GLY A 43 -8.95 -13.12 20.05
N THR A 44 -9.34 -11.91 20.45
CA THR A 44 -10.73 -11.63 20.78
C THR A 44 -11.56 -11.68 19.51
N PHE A 45 -12.46 -12.66 19.42
CA PHE A 45 -13.42 -12.76 18.33
C PHE A 45 -14.43 -11.62 18.45
N ARG A 46 -14.32 -10.62 17.57
CA ARG A 46 -15.35 -9.59 17.43
C ARG A 46 -16.57 -10.23 16.76
N VAL A 47 -17.71 -10.24 17.44
CA VAL A 47 -18.98 -10.61 16.84
C VAL A 47 -19.29 -9.59 15.74
N VAL A 48 -19.35 -10.08 14.50
CA VAL A 48 -19.68 -9.28 13.32
C VAL A 48 -21.21 -9.21 13.23
N PRO A 49 -21.83 -8.01 13.23
CA PRO A 49 -23.28 -7.86 13.08
C PRO A 49 -23.80 -8.59 11.83
N GLU A 50 -25.02 -9.11 11.88
CA GLU A 50 -25.63 -9.86 10.78
C GLU A 50 -25.63 -9.07 9.47
N GLU A 51 -25.95 -7.77 9.52
CA GLU A 51 -25.85 -6.86 8.38
C GLU A 51 -24.43 -6.79 7.78
N GLU A 52 -23.38 -6.81 8.61
CA GLU A 52 -21.98 -6.79 8.15
C GLU A 52 -21.59 -8.15 7.54
N GLN A 53 -22.16 -9.26 8.02
CA GLN A 53 -21.96 -10.59 7.44
C GLN A 53 -22.65 -10.73 6.07
N GLU A 54 -23.90 -10.29 5.96
CA GLU A 54 -24.64 -10.28 4.70
C GLU A 54 -23.93 -9.42 3.64
N LEU A 55 -23.44 -8.24 4.04
CA LEU A 55 -22.73 -7.34 3.15
C LEU A 55 -21.39 -7.94 2.68
N ARG A 56 -20.69 -8.69 3.54
CA ARG A 56 -19.49 -9.47 3.16
C ARG A 56 -19.82 -10.59 2.17
N ALA A 57 -20.93 -11.31 2.38
CA ALA A 57 -21.37 -12.33 1.43
C ALA A 57 -21.76 -11.73 0.07
N GLN A 58 -22.35 -10.51 0.08
CA GLN A 58 -22.64 -9.74 -1.13
C GLN A 58 -21.37 -9.28 -1.85
N LEU A 59 -20.33 -8.85 -1.11
CA LEU A 59 -19.03 -8.43 -1.66
C LEU A 59 -18.36 -9.54 -2.50
N GLU A 60 -18.53 -10.81 -2.14
CA GLU A 60 -17.98 -11.95 -2.89
C GLU A 60 -18.66 -12.19 -4.25
N ARG A 61 -19.86 -11.65 -4.45
CA ARG A 61 -20.69 -11.87 -5.65
C ARG A 61 -20.76 -10.65 -6.58
N LEU A 62 -19.97 -9.61 -6.32
CA LEU A 62 -19.96 -8.41 -7.14
C LEU A 62 -19.50 -8.69 -8.58
N THR A 63 -20.10 -7.96 -9.50
CA THR A 63 -19.82 -7.96 -10.94
C THR A 63 -19.27 -6.60 -11.37
N THR A 64 -18.87 -6.49 -12.64
CA THR A 64 -18.38 -5.22 -13.21
C THR A 64 -19.45 -4.11 -13.24
N LYS A 65 -20.74 -4.49 -13.23
CA LYS A 65 -21.88 -3.56 -13.31
C LYS A 65 -22.27 -2.93 -11.99
N ASP A 66 -21.80 -3.48 -10.87
CA ASP A 66 -22.12 -2.98 -9.53
C ASP A 66 -21.30 -1.73 -9.17
N HIS A 67 -20.32 -1.38 -10.00
CA HIS A 67 -19.43 -0.25 -9.77
C HIS A 67 -19.80 0.93 -10.68
N GLY A 68 -19.55 2.15 -10.18
CA GLY A 68 -19.78 3.38 -10.95
C GLY A 68 -18.87 3.49 -12.18
N PRO A 69 -19.09 4.50 -13.04
CA PRO A 69 -18.30 4.70 -14.25
C PRO A 69 -16.80 4.89 -13.94
N VAL A 70 -15.95 4.56 -14.91
CA VAL A 70 -14.50 4.82 -14.82
C VAL A 70 -14.22 6.32 -14.99
N PHE A 71 -14.87 6.94 -15.98
CA PHE A 71 -14.69 8.34 -16.34
C PHE A 71 -15.85 9.20 -15.82
N GLY A 72 -15.53 10.46 -15.51
CA GLY A 72 -16.49 11.45 -15.03
C GLY A 72 -16.66 11.48 -13.51
N PRO A 73 -17.37 12.49 -12.99
CA PRO A 73 -17.59 12.66 -11.56
C PRO A 73 -18.46 11.52 -11.01
N CYS A 74 -18.06 10.99 -9.86
CA CYS A 74 -18.85 10.03 -9.10
C CYS A 74 -19.85 10.79 -8.21
N SER A 75 -21.14 10.71 -8.53
CA SER A 75 -22.20 11.38 -7.75
C SER A 75 -22.42 10.71 -6.38
N GLN A 76 -22.27 9.38 -6.31
CA GLN A 76 -22.39 8.61 -5.08
C GLN A 76 -21.52 7.35 -5.15
N LEU A 77 -20.77 7.09 -4.09
CA LEU A 77 -20.01 5.85 -3.97
C LEU A 77 -20.95 4.68 -3.66
N PRO A 78 -20.81 3.53 -4.34
CA PRO A 78 -21.58 2.33 -4.02
C PRO A 78 -21.41 1.93 -2.55
N ARG A 79 -22.48 1.41 -1.93
CA ARG A 79 -22.51 1.05 -0.50
C ARG A 79 -21.40 0.09 -0.11
N HIS A 80 -21.15 -0.93 -0.94
CA HIS A 80 -20.10 -1.91 -0.70
C HIS A 80 -18.71 -1.29 -0.74
N THR A 81 -18.48 -0.25 -1.55
CA THR A 81 -17.22 0.49 -1.60
C THR A 81 -17.00 1.33 -0.33
N LEU A 82 -18.05 1.96 0.18
CA LEU A 82 -17.99 2.68 1.46
C LEU A 82 -17.68 1.73 2.62
N GLN A 83 -18.34 0.58 2.65
CA GLN A 83 -18.06 -0.45 3.65
C GLN A 83 -16.62 -0.96 3.53
N LYS A 84 -16.16 -1.25 2.32
CA LYS A 84 -14.77 -1.67 2.07
C LYS A 84 -13.76 -0.64 2.56
N ALA A 85 -14.00 0.65 2.34
CA ALA A 85 -13.15 1.72 2.84
C ALA A 85 -13.13 1.77 4.38
N LYS A 86 -14.28 1.56 5.02
CA LYS A 86 -14.38 1.45 6.48
C LYS A 86 -13.59 0.26 7.01
N ASP A 87 -13.72 -0.91 6.40
CA ASP A 87 -13.12 -2.15 6.86
C ASP A 87 -11.60 -2.23 6.58
N GLU A 88 -11.16 -1.81 5.40
CA GLU A 88 -9.77 -1.97 4.96
C GLU A 88 -8.88 -0.76 5.29
N LEU A 89 -9.47 0.44 5.37
CA LEU A 89 -8.75 1.70 5.55
C LEU A 89 -9.02 2.36 6.90
N ASN A 90 -10.03 1.90 7.66
CA ASN A 90 -10.56 2.58 8.85
C ASN A 90 -11.07 4.00 8.54
N GLU A 91 -11.62 4.19 7.34
CA GLU A 91 -12.21 5.46 6.92
C GLU A 91 -13.58 5.67 7.58
N ARG A 92 -13.73 6.75 8.35
CA ARG A 92 -15.01 7.19 8.92
C ARG A 92 -15.30 8.62 8.49
N GLU A 93 -16.57 8.92 8.24
CA GLU A 93 -16.97 10.23 7.73
C GLU A 93 -16.59 11.34 8.71
N GLU A 94 -16.75 11.08 10.02
CA GLU A 94 -16.50 12.05 11.08
C GLU A 94 -15.00 12.35 11.24
N THR A 95 -14.11 11.41 10.90
CA THR A 95 -12.66 11.56 11.12
C THR A 95 -11.94 12.15 9.92
N ARG A 96 -12.57 12.26 8.75
CA ARG A 96 -11.93 12.70 7.49
C ARG A 96 -11.31 14.09 7.59
N GLU A 97 -12.05 15.04 8.14
CA GLU A 97 -11.60 16.43 8.24
C GLU A 97 -10.44 16.56 9.22
N GLU A 98 -10.51 15.85 10.33
CA GLU A 98 -9.46 15.83 11.36
C GLU A 98 -8.14 15.27 10.83
N VAL A 99 -8.16 14.12 10.15
CA VAL A 99 -6.92 13.50 9.62
C VAL A 99 -6.30 14.30 8.48
N VAL A 100 -7.12 15.04 7.71
CA VAL A 100 -6.61 15.97 6.69
C VAL A 100 -5.91 17.14 7.37
N ARG A 101 -6.53 17.74 8.40
CA ARG A 101 -5.92 18.82 9.18
C ARG A 101 -4.61 18.36 9.83
N GLU A 102 -4.59 17.18 10.43
CA GLU A 102 -3.39 16.60 11.04
C GLU A 102 -2.25 16.43 10.02
N LEU A 103 -2.55 15.92 8.82
CA LEU A 103 -1.56 15.81 7.74
C LEU A 103 -1.05 17.18 7.28
N GLN A 104 -1.92 18.18 7.17
CA GLN A 104 -1.53 19.54 6.79
C GLN A 104 -0.64 20.19 7.85
N GLU A 105 -0.97 20.03 9.13
CA GLU A 105 -0.15 20.52 10.25
C GLU A 105 1.23 19.84 10.27
N LEU A 106 1.27 18.52 10.06
CA LEU A 106 2.52 17.77 9.96
C LEU A 106 3.39 18.28 8.81
N VAL A 107 2.81 18.55 7.63
CA VAL A 107 3.54 19.12 6.49
C VAL A 107 4.20 20.45 6.87
N GLN A 108 3.49 21.33 7.58
CA GLN A 108 4.03 22.63 7.99
C GLN A 108 5.10 22.50 9.09
N ALA A 109 4.87 21.63 10.07
CA ALA A 109 5.83 21.36 11.14
C ALA A 109 7.16 20.83 10.59
N GLU A 110 7.09 19.88 9.65
CA GLU A 110 8.27 19.32 9.01
C GLU A 110 8.97 20.34 8.10
N ALA A 111 8.23 21.23 7.42
CA ALA A 111 8.84 22.32 6.66
C ALA A 111 9.59 23.31 7.57
N ALA A 112 9.11 23.55 8.79
CA ALA A 112 9.77 24.40 9.78
C ALA A 112 11.07 23.79 10.34
N SER A 113 11.28 22.48 10.22
CA SER A 113 12.54 21.82 10.59
C SER A 113 13.75 22.26 9.75
N GLY A 114 13.50 22.91 8.60
CA GLY A 114 14.53 23.41 7.70
C GLY A 114 15.00 22.40 6.64
N HIS A 115 14.48 21.17 6.63
CA HIS A 115 14.80 20.19 5.61
C HIS A 115 14.27 20.63 4.23
N GLU A 116 15.15 20.67 3.22
CA GLU A 116 14.84 21.20 1.87
C GLU A 116 13.62 20.50 1.23
N LEU A 117 13.61 19.17 1.22
CA LEU A 117 12.47 18.41 0.68
C LEU A 117 11.16 18.70 1.43
N ALA A 118 11.18 18.92 2.75
CA ALA A 118 9.97 19.20 3.51
C ALA A 118 9.39 20.58 3.17
N ARG A 119 10.26 21.56 2.94
CA ARG A 119 9.87 22.88 2.42
C ARG A 119 9.27 22.79 1.02
N ALA A 120 9.92 22.04 0.12
CA ALA A 120 9.39 21.81 -1.22
C ALA A 120 8.03 21.10 -1.19
N VAL A 121 7.83 20.15 -0.26
CA VAL A 121 6.52 19.51 -0.06
C VAL A 121 5.47 20.54 0.33
N ALA A 122 5.74 21.38 1.34
CA ALA A 122 4.80 22.40 1.79
C ALA A 122 4.43 23.41 0.67
N GLU A 123 5.40 23.83 -0.13
CA GLU A 123 5.19 24.72 -1.27
C GLU A 123 4.31 24.05 -2.35
N ARG A 124 4.63 22.81 -2.76
CA ARG A 124 3.94 22.12 -3.86
C ARG A 124 2.51 21.72 -3.52
N VAL A 125 2.18 21.59 -2.24
CA VAL A 125 0.83 21.25 -1.77
C VAL A 125 0.05 22.45 -1.26
N GLN A 126 0.63 23.66 -1.30
CA GLN A 126 -0.05 24.89 -0.93
C GLN A 126 -1.29 25.09 -1.80
N GLY A 127 -2.44 25.39 -1.17
CA GLY A 127 -3.70 25.62 -1.87
C GLY A 127 -4.40 24.35 -2.40
N ARG A 128 -3.89 23.15 -2.11
CA ARG A 128 -4.58 21.89 -2.43
C ARG A 128 -5.78 21.67 -1.50
N ASP A 129 -6.83 21.06 -2.04
CA ASP A 129 -8.06 20.77 -1.31
C ASP A 129 -7.96 19.52 -0.43
N SER A 130 -8.94 19.30 0.45
CA SER A 130 -9.00 18.11 1.30
C SER A 130 -9.05 16.81 0.49
N ALA A 131 -9.65 16.85 -0.70
CA ALA A 131 -9.75 15.69 -1.58
C ALA A 131 -8.38 15.23 -2.08
N PHE A 132 -7.44 16.14 -2.33
CA PHE A 132 -6.04 15.82 -2.65
C PHE A 132 -5.36 15.07 -1.49
N PHE A 133 -5.42 15.60 -0.27
CA PHE A 133 -4.80 14.97 0.90
C PHE A 133 -5.40 13.60 1.23
N LEU A 134 -6.72 13.45 1.08
CA LEU A 134 -7.40 12.17 1.30
C LEU A 134 -6.90 11.04 0.40
N ARG A 135 -6.34 11.33 -0.79
CA ARG A 135 -5.73 10.30 -1.66
C ARG A 135 -4.57 9.59 -0.96
N PHE A 136 -3.70 10.37 -0.31
CA PHE A 136 -2.53 9.86 0.40
C PHE A 136 -2.93 9.13 1.69
N ILE A 137 -3.89 9.69 2.42
CA ILE A 137 -4.42 9.11 3.67
C ILE A 137 -5.08 7.76 3.40
N ARG A 138 -5.94 7.67 2.37
CA ARG A 138 -6.56 6.42 1.94
C ARG A 138 -5.52 5.38 1.50
N ALA A 139 -4.53 5.79 0.71
CA ALA A 139 -3.44 4.91 0.26
C ALA A 139 -2.58 4.35 1.41
N ARG A 140 -2.67 4.92 2.61
CA ARG A 140 -1.92 4.51 3.81
C ARG A 140 -2.83 4.13 4.98
N LYS A 141 -4.06 3.71 4.69
CA LYS A 141 -5.03 3.19 5.67
C LYS A 141 -5.21 4.13 6.88
N PHE A 142 -5.38 5.42 6.59
CA PHE A 142 -5.61 6.47 7.59
C PHE A 142 -4.47 6.66 8.60
N HIS A 143 -3.26 6.23 8.28
CA HIS A 143 -2.08 6.51 9.09
C HIS A 143 -1.37 7.78 8.60
N VAL A 144 -1.51 8.88 9.33
CA VAL A 144 -1.03 10.22 8.93
C VAL A 144 0.47 10.26 8.65
N GLY A 145 1.32 9.75 9.54
CA GLY A 145 2.77 9.73 9.31
C GLY A 145 3.19 8.98 8.04
N ARG A 146 2.60 7.81 7.76
CA ARG A 146 2.86 7.06 6.51
C ARG A 146 2.30 7.77 5.28
N ALA A 147 1.18 8.49 5.41
CA ALA A 147 0.63 9.31 4.34
C ALA A 147 1.56 10.48 4.01
N TYR A 148 2.18 11.10 5.03
CA TYR A 148 3.19 12.13 4.83
C TYR A 148 4.43 11.60 4.10
N GLU A 149 4.95 10.43 4.47
CA GLU A 149 6.08 9.81 3.74
C GLU A 149 5.74 9.52 2.27
N LEU A 150 4.51 9.07 1.98
CA LEU A 150 4.04 8.92 0.60
C LEU A 150 3.99 10.26 -0.14
N LEU A 151 3.53 11.32 0.53
CA LEU A 151 3.48 12.67 -0.02
C LEU A 151 4.88 13.22 -0.32
N ARG A 152 5.86 12.98 0.57
CA ARG A 152 7.28 13.30 0.34
C ARG A 152 7.80 12.60 -0.90
N GLY A 153 7.56 11.29 -1.02
CA GLY A 153 7.95 10.51 -2.21
C GLY A 153 7.31 11.05 -3.50
N TYR A 154 6.04 11.41 -3.45
CA TYR A 154 5.30 12.01 -4.58
C TYR A 154 5.89 13.35 -5.05
N VAL A 155 6.32 14.20 -4.11
CA VAL A 155 6.97 15.48 -4.44
C VAL A 155 8.41 15.25 -4.91
N ASN A 156 9.16 14.39 -4.22
CA ASN A 156 10.54 14.04 -4.59
C ASN A 156 10.61 13.49 -6.02
N PHE A 157 9.67 12.61 -6.41
CA PHE A 157 9.59 12.09 -7.76
C PHE A 157 9.43 13.19 -8.81
N ARG A 158 8.58 14.20 -8.55
CA ARG A 158 8.42 15.36 -9.46
C ARG A 158 9.64 16.26 -9.53
N LEU A 159 10.43 16.34 -8.46
CA LEU A 159 11.66 17.11 -8.44
C LEU A 159 12.80 16.39 -9.16
N GLN A 160 12.81 15.05 -9.10
CA GLN A 160 13.84 14.22 -9.74
C GLN A 160 13.64 14.07 -11.25
N TYR A 161 12.39 14.10 -11.71
CA TYR A 161 12.03 13.88 -13.11
C TYR A 161 11.18 15.03 -13.67
N PRO A 162 11.70 16.28 -13.70
CA PRO A 162 10.96 17.44 -14.19
C PRO A 162 10.50 17.31 -15.65
N GLU A 163 11.24 16.57 -16.49
CA GLU A 163 10.91 16.30 -17.88
C GLU A 163 9.55 15.59 -18.06
N LEU A 164 9.12 14.82 -17.06
CA LEU A 164 7.82 14.15 -17.06
C LEU A 164 6.65 15.08 -16.73
N PHE A 165 6.90 16.31 -16.24
CA PHE A 165 5.84 17.18 -15.71
C PHE A 165 5.88 18.61 -16.24
N ASP A 166 7.07 19.18 -16.45
CA ASP A 166 7.25 20.61 -16.79
C ASP A 166 7.05 20.88 -18.29
N SER A 167 7.29 19.89 -19.15
CA SER A 167 7.12 19.98 -20.60
C SER A 167 5.91 19.21 -21.15
N LEU A 168 4.94 18.87 -20.31
CA LEU A 168 3.74 18.17 -20.75
C LEU A 168 2.85 19.09 -21.61
N SER A 169 2.83 18.84 -22.91
CA SER A 169 1.80 19.39 -23.79
C SER A 169 0.52 18.56 -23.65
N LEU A 170 -0.61 19.21 -23.35
CA LEU A 170 -1.92 18.56 -23.34
C LEU A 170 -2.23 17.87 -24.68
N GLU A 171 -1.72 18.43 -25.78
CA GLU A 171 -1.85 17.83 -27.11
C GLU A 171 -1.04 16.55 -27.23
N ALA A 172 0.22 16.54 -26.77
CA ALA A 172 1.07 15.35 -26.78
C ALA A 172 0.46 14.24 -25.92
N VAL A 173 0.04 14.56 -24.69
CA VAL A 173 -0.62 13.60 -23.80
C VAL A 173 -1.89 13.02 -24.44
N ARG A 174 -2.68 13.88 -25.10
CA ARG A 174 -3.89 13.44 -25.81
C ARG A 174 -3.55 12.49 -26.96
N CYS A 175 -2.55 12.81 -27.78
CA CYS A 175 -2.11 11.94 -28.87
C CYS A 175 -1.66 10.57 -28.35
N THR A 176 -0.86 10.52 -27.27
CA THR A 176 -0.37 9.29 -26.65
C THR A 176 -1.52 8.44 -26.09
N VAL A 177 -2.51 9.08 -25.44
CA VAL A 177 -3.71 8.38 -24.93
C VAL A 177 -4.63 7.90 -26.07
N GLU A 178 -4.83 8.70 -27.12
CA GLU A 178 -5.60 8.32 -28.31
C GLU A 178 -4.94 7.18 -29.10
N ALA A 179 -3.60 7.11 -29.09
CA ALA A 179 -2.83 5.99 -29.62
C ALA A 179 -2.94 4.70 -28.76
N GLY A 180 -3.55 4.78 -27.57
CA GLY A 180 -3.81 3.63 -26.71
C GLY A 180 -2.70 3.29 -25.72
N TYR A 181 -1.86 4.27 -25.35
CA TYR A 181 -0.71 4.08 -24.46
C TYR A 181 -0.75 5.02 -23.25
N PRO A 182 -1.21 4.56 -22.07
CA PRO A 182 -1.99 3.34 -21.84
C PRO A 182 -3.43 3.42 -22.35
N GLY A 183 -3.98 2.27 -22.72
CA GLY A 183 -5.41 2.09 -22.87
C GLY A 183 -6.07 1.97 -21.49
N VAL A 184 -7.25 2.59 -21.32
CA VAL A 184 -8.02 2.48 -20.08
C VAL A 184 -9.38 1.87 -20.40
N LEU A 185 -9.73 0.76 -19.75
CA LEU A 185 -11.05 0.16 -19.93
C LEU A 185 -12.14 1.11 -19.44
N SER A 186 -13.24 1.22 -20.20
CA SER A 186 -14.39 2.05 -19.85
C SER A 186 -15.22 1.50 -18.68
N THR A 187 -15.03 0.22 -18.33
CA THR A 187 -15.68 -0.45 -17.22
C THR A 187 -14.66 -0.88 -16.17
N ARG A 188 -15.11 -0.88 -14.91
CA ARG A 188 -14.31 -1.37 -13.78
C ARG A 188 -14.36 -2.90 -13.74
N ASP A 189 -13.37 -3.50 -13.12
CA ASP A 189 -13.41 -4.93 -12.82
C ASP A 189 -14.40 -5.27 -11.68
N LYS A 190 -14.54 -6.55 -11.36
CA LYS A 190 -15.45 -7.01 -10.29
C LYS A 190 -15.13 -6.46 -8.89
N TYR A 191 -13.94 -5.89 -8.69
CA TYR A 191 -13.51 -5.27 -7.44
C TYR A 191 -13.60 -3.74 -7.47
N GLY A 192 -14.11 -3.14 -8.55
CA GLY A 192 -14.25 -1.70 -8.70
C GLY A 192 -12.96 -0.98 -9.12
N ARG A 193 -11.94 -1.71 -9.57
CA ARG A 193 -10.65 -1.15 -9.99
C ARG A 193 -10.70 -0.64 -11.42
N VAL A 194 -9.96 0.44 -11.70
CA VAL A 194 -9.69 0.87 -13.06
C VAL A 194 -8.64 -0.07 -13.66
N VAL A 195 -8.90 -0.56 -14.87
CA VAL A 195 -7.99 -1.49 -15.56
C VAL A 195 -7.27 -0.71 -16.66
N MET A 196 -5.95 -0.61 -16.51
CA MET A 196 -5.06 -0.04 -17.52
C MET A 196 -4.44 -1.17 -18.33
N LEU A 197 -4.33 -0.98 -19.63
CA LEU A 197 -3.80 -1.93 -20.60
C LEU A 197 -2.58 -1.31 -21.29
N PHE A 198 -1.51 -2.08 -21.35
CA PHE A 198 -0.33 -1.76 -22.13
C PHE A 198 -0.10 -2.91 -23.10
N ASN A 199 -0.19 -2.64 -24.40
CA ASN A 199 0.14 -3.61 -25.43
C ASN A 199 1.54 -3.31 -25.98
N ILE A 200 2.53 -4.13 -25.63
CA ILE A 200 3.93 -3.93 -26.04
C ILE A 200 4.18 -4.41 -27.47
N GLU A 201 3.28 -5.20 -28.06
CA GLU A 201 3.50 -5.86 -29.36
C GLU A 201 3.67 -4.88 -30.53
N ASN A 202 3.05 -3.69 -30.45
CA ASN A 202 3.14 -2.65 -31.48
C ASN A 202 3.71 -1.33 -30.94
N TRP A 203 4.46 -1.38 -29.83
CA TRP A 203 5.06 -0.17 -29.28
C TRP A 203 6.31 0.20 -30.07
N ASP A 204 6.22 1.31 -30.82
CA ASP A 204 7.39 1.96 -31.41
C ASP A 204 7.97 2.98 -30.43
N SER A 205 9.12 2.65 -29.84
CA SER A 205 9.82 3.53 -28.91
C SER A 205 10.44 4.76 -29.57
N GLU A 206 10.51 4.81 -30.90
CA GLU A 206 10.94 5.98 -31.67
C GLU A 206 9.78 6.97 -31.90
N GLU A 207 8.52 6.50 -31.86
CA GLU A 207 7.32 7.32 -32.05
C GLU A 207 6.69 7.77 -30.72
N ILE A 208 6.69 6.91 -29.69
CA ILE A 208 6.20 7.24 -28.34
C ILE A 208 7.25 6.82 -27.32
N THR A 209 7.90 7.79 -26.70
CA THR A 209 8.95 7.56 -25.71
C THR A 209 8.38 7.04 -24.38
N PHE A 210 9.20 6.34 -23.60
CA PHE A 210 8.81 5.86 -22.27
C PHE A 210 8.41 7.02 -21.33
N ASP A 211 9.02 8.19 -21.51
CA ASP A 211 8.74 9.39 -20.73
C ASP A 211 7.35 9.95 -21.05
N GLU A 212 6.93 9.93 -22.32
CA GLU A 212 5.57 10.32 -22.73
C GLU A 212 4.51 9.36 -22.18
N VAL A 213 4.82 8.07 -22.11
CA VAL A 213 3.95 7.06 -21.48
C VAL A 213 3.87 7.25 -19.96
N SER A 214 4.96 7.66 -19.32
CA SER A 214 5.09 7.76 -17.87
C SER A 214 4.66 9.12 -17.30
N GLY A 215 4.62 10.17 -18.13
CA GLY A 215 4.22 11.53 -17.76
C GLY A 215 2.72 11.80 -17.80
N GLY A 216 1.91 10.85 -18.28
CA GLY A 216 0.43 10.95 -18.36
C GLY A 216 -0.33 10.82 -17.05
#